data_AF-A0A7K4DB59-F1
#
_entry.id   AF-A0A7K4DB59-F1
#
_cell.length_a   1.000
_cell.length_b   1.000
_cell.length_c   1.000
_cell.angle_alpha   90.00
_cell.angle_beta   90.00
_cell.angle_gamma   90.00
#
_symmetry.space_group_name_H-M   'P 1'
#
loop_
_entity.id
_entity.type
_entity.pdbx_description
1 polymer ?
#
loop_
_entity_poly.entity_id
_entity_poly.type
_entity_poly.pdbx_seq_one_letter_code
_entity_poly.pdbx_strand_id
1 'polypeptide(L)'
;MDSEFKELFISAKNKIIQYRNSHIKVISHIDADGISAAAIMSLALDRMGISHEVHFTPLDGIPSSELGDLTIFLDMGSGQIDYLMAEHEDK
;
A
#
# COMPACT_ATOMS: atom_id res chain seq x y z
N MET A 1 -9.02 2.21 21.05
CA MET A 1 -7.98 2.36 20.04
C MET A 1 -6.95 3.29 20.61
N ASP A 2 -5.70 2.86 20.65
CA ASP A 2 -4.61 3.65 21.22
C ASP A 2 -4.45 4.98 20.47
N SER A 3 -4.09 6.07 21.16
CA SER A 3 -4.05 7.40 20.55
C SER A 3 -3.02 7.47 19.43
N GLU A 4 -1.90 6.77 19.61
CA GLU A 4 -0.82 6.62 18.63
C GLU A 4 -1.28 5.90 17.36
N PHE A 5 -2.05 4.82 17.49
CA PHE A 5 -2.57 4.08 16.34
C PHE A 5 -3.54 4.93 15.50
N LYS A 6 -4.32 5.79 16.16
CA LYS A 6 -5.19 6.74 15.46
C LYS A 6 -4.41 7.75 14.63
N GLU A 7 -3.27 8.22 15.14
CA GLU A 7 -2.40 9.16 14.44
C GLU A 7 -1.78 8.53 13.19
N LEU A 8 -1.31 7.29 13.28
CA LEU A 8 -0.81 6.53 12.12
C LEU A 8 -1.88 6.38 11.04
N PHE A 9 -3.11 6.03 11.43
CA PHE A 9 -4.22 5.91 10.48
C PHE A 9 -4.53 7.23 9.75
N ILE A 10 -4.55 8.35 10.51
CA ILE A 10 -4.78 9.68 9.93
C ILE A 10 -3.63 10.05 8.98
N SER A 11 -2.39 9.78 9.36
CA SER A 11 -1.19 10.04 8.54
C SER A 11 -1.23 9.26 7.22
N ALA A 12 -1.49 7.94 7.29
CA ALA A 12 -1.61 7.09 6.10
C ALA A 12 -2.72 7.57 5.16
N LYS A 13 -3.91 7.88 5.71
CA LYS A 13 -5.03 8.45 4.94
C LYS A 13 -4.64 9.76 4.25
N ASN A 14 -3.99 10.68 4.97
CA ASN A 14 -3.58 11.96 4.40
C ASN A 14 -2.54 11.77 3.29
N LYS A 15 -1.62 10.81 3.43
CA LYS A 15 -0.65 10.46 2.39
C LYS A 15 -1.36 9.93 1.14
N ILE A 16 -2.34 9.05 1.27
CA ILE A 16 -3.15 8.58 0.14
C ILE A 16 -3.86 9.76 -0.56
N ILE A 17 -4.46 10.67 0.21
CA ILE A 17 -5.14 11.85 -0.36
C ILE A 17 -4.18 12.78 -1.08
N GLN A 18 -2.95 12.94 -0.59
CA GLN A 18 -1.91 13.75 -1.23
C GLN A 18 -1.53 13.21 -2.62
N TYR A 19 -1.47 11.88 -2.77
CA TYR A 19 -1.09 11.18 -4.00
C TYR A 19 -2.30 10.78 -4.88
N ARG A 20 -3.50 11.32 -4.60
CA ARG A 20 -4.76 10.96 -5.29
C ARG A 20 -4.75 11.09 -6.83
N ASN A 21 -3.84 11.89 -7.38
CA ASN A 21 -3.72 12.13 -8.82
C ASN A 21 -2.45 11.50 -9.41
N SER A 22 -1.73 10.70 -8.62
CA SER A 22 -0.49 10.01 -8.98
C SER A 22 -0.76 8.55 -9.31
N HIS A 23 0.26 7.83 -9.79
CA HIS A 23 0.15 6.40 -10.06
C HIS A 23 0.22 5.60 -8.74
N ILE A 24 -0.95 5.15 -8.24
CA ILE A 24 -1.04 4.36 -7.01
C ILE A 24 -1.04 2.87 -7.34
N LYS A 25 -0.13 2.12 -6.72
CA LYS A 25 -0.11 0.65 -6.76
C LYS A 25 -0.43 0.05 -5.39
N VAL A 26 -1.32 -0.93 -5.38
CA VAL A 26 -1.65 -1.76 -4.22
C VAL A 26 -1.03 -3.13 -4.45
N ILE A 27 -0.15 -3.55 -3.56
CA ILE A 27 0.51 -4.85 -3.65
C ILE A 27 0.11 -5.67 -2.43
N SER A 28 -0.37 -6.87 -2.66
CA SER A 28 -0.85 -7.73 -1.58
C SER A 28 -0.50 -9.19 -1.78
N HIS A 29 -0.47 -9.91 -0.67
CA HIS A 29 -0.28 -11.35 -0.68
C HIS A 29 -1.48 -12.07 -1.35
N ILE A 30 -1.25 -13.21 -2.00
CA ILE A 30 -2.26 -13.93 -2.80
C ILE A 30 -3.14 -14.88 -1.96
N ASP A 31 -3.05 -14.86 -0.64
CA ASP A 31 -3.91 -15.66 0.23
C ASP A 31 -5.20 -14.91 0.62
N ALA A 32 -6.02 -15.54 1.46
CA ALA A 32 -7.34 -15.03 1.80
C ALA A 32 -7.30 -13.66 2.51
N ASP A 33 -6.31 -13.42 3.38
CA ASP A 33 -6.21 -12.16 4.11
C ASP A 33 -5.75 -11.03 3.18
N GLY A 34 -4.69 -11.26 2.40
CA GLY A 34 -4.23 -10.31 1.38
C GLY A 34 -5.30 -9.95 0.34
N ILE A 35 -6.00 -10.94 -0.22
CA ILE A 35 -7.11 -10.70 -1.18
C ILE A 35 -8.23 -9.87 -0.53
N SER A 36 -8.59 -10.18 0.72
CA SER A 36 -9.64 -9.45 1.44
C SER A 36 -9.21 -8.01 1.73
N ALA A 37 -7.98 -7.80 2.18
CA ALA A 37 -7.40 -6.48 2.44
C ALA A 37 -7.34 -5.63 1.16
N ALA A 38 -6.88 -6.21 0.05
CA ALA A 38 -6.82 -5.53 -1.25
C ALA A 38 -8.20 -5.13 -1.76
N ALA A 39 -9.21 -6.00 -1.61
CA ALA A 39 -10.59 -5.67 -1.99
C ALA A 39 -11.16 -4.50 -1.16
N ILE A 40 -10.89 -4.47 0.15
CA ILE A 40 -11.32 -3.36 1.02
C ILE A 40 -10.65 -2.05 0.61
N MET A 41 -9.33 -2.07 0.38
CA MET A 41 -8.57 -0.88 -0.04
C MET A 41 -9.03 -0.39 -1.41
N SER A 42 -9.17 -1.29 -2.38
CA SER A 42 -9.62 -0.98 -3.73
C SER A 42 -11.00 -0.32 -3.72
N LEU A 43 -11.95 -0.89 -2.99
CA LEU A 43 -13.28 -0.31 -2.84
C LEU A 43 -13.26 1.07 -2.14
N ALA A 44 -12.35 1.30 -1.20
CA ALA A 44 -12.20 2.60 -0.55
C ALA A 44 -11.65 3.66 -1.51
N LEU A 45 -10.65 3.32 -2.31
CA LEU A 45 -10.08 4.20 -3.34
C LEU A 45 -11.09 4.52 -4.45
N ASP A 46 -11.84 3.52 -4.91
CA ASP A 46 -12.91 3.69 -5.91
C ASP A 46 -14.00 4.63 -5.42
N ARG A 47 -14.44 4.48 -4.16
CA ARG A 47 -15.41 5.40 -3.54
C ARG A 47 -14.92 6.84 -3.47
N MET A 48 -13.60 7.05 -3.44
CA MET A 48 -12.96 8.36 -3.46
C MET A 48 -12.63 8.85 -4.87
N GLY A 49 -12.87 8.05 -5.91
CA GLY A 49 -12.53 8.36 -7.30
C GLY A 49 -11.02 8.35 -7.56
N ILE A 50 -10.25 7.58 -6.81
CA ILE A 50 -8.79 7.47 -6.93
C ILE A 50 -8.44 6.25 -7.78
N SER A 51 -7.82 6.49 -8.93
CA SER A 51 -7.34 5.42 -9.82
C SER A 51 -6.16 4.69 -9.19
N HIS A 52 -6.17 3.36 -9.27
CA HIS A 52 -5.14 2.51 -8.70
C HIS A 52 -5.04 1.18 -9.46
N GLU A 53 -3.91 0.50 -9.33
CA GLU A 53 -3.68 -0.85 -9.83
C GLU A 53 -3.45 -1.81 -8.67
N VAL A 54 -3.95 -3.04 -8.77
CA VAL A 54 -3.78 -4.07 -7.75
C VAL A 54 -2.92 -5.20 -8.31
N HIS A 55 -1.86 -5.57 -7.58
CA HIS A 55 -0.98 -6.68 -7.90
C HIS A 55 -0.96 -7.68 -6.74
N PHE A 56 -1.16 -8.97 -7.04
CA PHE A 56 -1.08 -10.05 -6.06
C PHE A 56 0.20 -10.86 -6.24
N THR A 57 0.92 -11.12 -5.15
CA THR A 57 2.17 -11.88 -5.15
C THR A 57 2.18 -12.99 -4.08
N PRO A 58 2.70 -14.19 -4.37
CA PRO A 58 2.97 -15.22 -3.36
C PRO A 58 4.33 -15.04 -2.65
N LEU A 59 5.17 -14.12 -3.12
CA LEU A 59 6.51 -13.88 -2.60
C LEU A 59 6.57 -12.53 -1.90
N ASP A 60 7.30 -12.47 -0.78
CA ASP A 60 7.56 -11.22 -0.08
C ASP A 60 8.49 -10.28 -0.89
N GLY A 61 9.22 -10.80 -1.89
CA GLY A 61 10.07 -9.98 -2.74
C GLY A 61 9.26 -9.22 -3.80
N ILE A 62 9.38 -7.89 -3.83
CA ILE A 62 8.61 -7.03 -4.75
C ILE A 62 9.56 -6.39 -5.74
N PRO A 63 9.47 -6.71 -7.05
CA PRO A 63 10.34 -6.10 -8.04
C PRO A 63 10.04 -4.60 -8.17
N SER A 64 11.08 -3.77 -8.31
CA SER A 64 10.95 -2.30 -8.38
C SER A 64 10.08 -1.81 -9.55
N SER A 65 9.92 -2.61 -10.61
CA SER A 65 8.99 -2.36 -11.72
C SER A 65 7.51 -2.39 -11.31
N GLU A 66 7.21 -2.99 -10.15
CA GLU A 66 5.87 -3.08 -9.59
C GLU A 66 5.56 -1.95 -8.61
N LEU A 67 6.44 -0.96 -8.46
CA LEU A 67 6.19 0.20 -7.59
C LEU A 67 5.58 1.37 -8.36
N GLY A 68 4.64 2.06 -7.72
CA GLY A 68 4.08 3.33 -8.18
C GLY A 68 4.62 4.54 -7.43
N ASP A 69 4.14 5.74 -7.79
CA ASP A 69 4.44 6.99 -7.07
C ASP A 69 4.03 6.89 -5.59
N LEU A 70 2.93 6.20 -5.33
CA LEU A 70 2.57 5.69 -4.01
C LEU A 70 2.33 4.19 -4.13
N THR A 71 3.06 3.41 -3.34
CA THR A 71 2.83 1.97 -3.21
C THR A 71 2.25 1.66 -1.83
N ILE A 72 1.16 0.88 -1.79
CA ILE A 72 0.48 0.43 -0.58
C ILE A 72 0.66 -1.08 -0.48
N PHE A 73 1.40 -1.53 0.53
CA PHE A 73 1.58 -2.96 0.82
C PHE A 73 0.51 -3.44 1.80
N LEU A 74 -0.10 -4.59 1.51
CA LEU A 74 -1.16 -5.19 2.30
C LEU A 74 -0.84 -6.65 2.61
N ASP A 75 -0.93 -7.02 3.89
CA ASP A 75 -0.58 -8.35 4.40
C ASP A 75 0.86 -8.79 4.07
N MET A 76 1.77 -7.81 3.93
CA MET A 76 3.19 -8.04 3.67
C MET A 76 4.05 -6.80 3.95
N GLY A 77 5.38 -6.92 3.80
CA GLY A 77 6.33 -5.80 3.82
C GLY A 77 6.87 -5.41 5.20
N SER A 78 6.21 -5.79 6.29
CA SER A 78 6.65 -5.45 7.66
C SER A 78 8.00 -6.04 8.04
N GLY A 79 8.32 -7.25 7.55
CA GLY A 79 9.62 -7.91 7.75
C GLY A 79 10.73 -7.43 6.82
N GLN A 80 10.43 -6.51 5.90
CA GLN A 80 11.32 -6.08 4.82
C GLN A 80 11.48 -4.55 4.77
N ILE A 81 11.03 -3.86 5.81
CA ILE A 81 11.07 -2.39 5.90
C ILE A 81 12.47 -1.87 5.64
N ASP A 82 13.50 -2.48 6.25
CA ASP A 82 14.89 -2.04 6.09
C ASP A 82 15.37 -2.15 4.63
N TYR A 83 14.97 -3.21 3.93
CA TYR A 83 15.29 -3.41 2.51
C TYR A 83 14.55 -2.39 1.62
N LEU A 84 13.25 -2.20 1.88
CA LEU A 84 12.43 -1.23 1.16
C LEU A 84 12.93 0.21 1.36
N MET A 85 13.40 0.54 2.56
CA MET A 85 13.97 1.87 2.85
C MET A 85 15.34 2.05 2.20
N ALA A 86 16.22 1.05 2.27
CA ALA A 86 17.54 1.14 1.66
C ALA A 86 17.52 1.32 0.14
N GLU A 87 16.53 0.75 -0.56
CA GLU A 87 16.41 0.89 -2.02
C GLU A 87 15.63 2.16 -2.47
N HIS A 88 14.84 2.78 -1.58
CA HIS A 88 13.86 3.80 -1.97
C HIS A 88 13.79 5.04 -1.05
N GLU A 89 14.82 5.31 -0.25
CA GLU A 89 14.83 6.39 0.76
C GLU A 89 14.63 7.82 0.22
N ASP A 90 14.76 8.07 -1.09
CA ASP A 90 14.71 9.41 -1.70
C ASP A 90 13.88 9.49 -3.01
N LYS A 91 12.58 9.16 -2.97
CA LYS A 91 11.63 9.56 -4.02
C LYS A 91 10.35 10.17 -3.46
#